data_AF-Q1YZ99-F1
#
_entry.id   AF-Q1YZ99-F1
#
_cell.length_a   1.000
_cell.length_b   1.000
_cell.length_c   1.000
_cell.angle_alpha   90.00
_cell.angle_beta   90.00
_cell.angle_gamma   90.00
#
_symmetry.space_group_name_H-M   'P 1'
#
loop_
_entity.id
_entity.type
_entity.pdbx_description
1 polymer ?
#
loop_
_entity_poly.entity_id
_entity_poly.type
_entity_poly.pdbx_seq_one_letter_code
_entity_poly.pdbx_strand_id
1 'polypeptide(L)'
;MKDAMNKSFHVGGSVEKALKGDVELQAVAVLQEAWKITARNILTFLPAVIGLFLAQIALLLLGLQVQLGNPAVFFDAVITGKELTQEIVQAGYMANFWSDVLSAPLYVGVSLMALNHAVGLPSKPGHLIKGFPFTLVSIITML
;
A
#
# COMPACT_ATOMS: atom_id res chain seq x y z
N MET A 1 36.26 7.29 1.70
CA MET A 1 35.10 6.56 1.15
C MET A 1 35.11 5.14 1.72
N LYS A 2 34.41 4.92 2.83
CA LYS A 2 33.96 3.64 3.45
C LYS A 2 33.52 3.96 4.89
N ASP A 3 32.58 3.18 5.41
CA ASP A 3 31.98 3.26 6.78
C ASP A 3 30.63 3.98 6.94
N ALA A 4 29.80 4.03 5.90
CA ALA A 4 28.38 4.40 6.04
C ALA A 4 27.39 3.25 5.77
N MET A 5 27.87 2.04 5.44
CA MET A 5 27.01 0.96 4.92
C MET A 5 27.01 -0.34 5.77
N ASN A 6 27.36 -0.27 7.06
CA ASN A 6 27.34 -1.49 7.88
C ASN A 6 27.01 -1.26 9.36
N LYS A 7 25.99 -0.46 9.64
CA LYS A 7 25.19 -0.70 10.85
C LYS A 7 24.07 -1.64 10.43
N SER A 8 24.27 -2.94 10.62
CA SER A 8 23.17 -3.90 10.57
C SER A 8 22.16 -3.48 11.63
N PHE A 9 21.08 -2.81 11.18
CA PHE A 9 19.99 -2.44 12.05
C PHE A 9 19.31 -3.75 12.47
N HIS A 10 19.57 -4.17 13.71
CA HIS A 10 18.96 -5.37 14.26
C HIS A 10 17.50 -5.05 14.59
N VAL A 11 16.59 -5.63 13.80
CA VAL A 11 15.15 -5.63 14.10
C VAL A 11 14.90 -6.78 15.07
N GLY A 12 14.49 -6.48 16.30
CA GLY A 12 14.18 -7.48 17.32
C GLY A 12 15.21 -7.58 18.46
N GLY A 13 15.43 -8.81 18.97
CA GLY A 13 16.31 -9.08 20.11
C GLY A 13 17.81 -8.94 19.79
N SER A 14 18.65 -8.87 20.83
CA SER A 14 20.11 -8.86 20.66
C SER A 14 20.67 -10.27 20.47
N VAL A 15 21.74 -10.38 19.68
CA VAL A 15 22.47 -11.64 19.45
C VAL A 15 22.96 -12.21 20.79
N GLU A 16 23.39 -11.37 21.73
CA GLU A 16 23.79 -11.80 23.07
C GLU A 16 22.66 -12.44 23.89
N LYS A 17 21.40 -11.98 23.73
CA LYS A 17 20.24 -12.62 24.40
C LYS A 17 19.89 -13.95 23.75
N ALA A 18 19.96 -14.03 22.41
CA ALA A 18 19.70 -15.26 21.68
C ALA A 18 20.72 -16.36 22.01
N LEU A 19 22.01 -16.02 22.12
CA LEU A 19 23.08 -16.95 22.48
C LEU A 19 22.99 -17.46 23.93
N LYS A 20 22.37 -16.68 24.83
CA LYS A 20 22.18 -17.06 26.23
C LYS A 20 20.95 -17.94 26.47
N GLY A 21 20.09 -18.12 25.46
CA GLY A 21 18.86 -18.92 25.60
C GLY A 21 17.76 -18.25 26.44
N ASP A 22 17.97 -17.04 26.95
CA ASP A 22 17.00 -16.25 27.73
C ASP A 22 16.00 -15.58 26.80
N VAL A 23 15.12 -16.37 26.19
CA VAL A 23 14.01 -15.89 25.36
C VAL A 23 12.70 -16.25 26.04
N GLU A 24 12.21 -15.35 26.89
CA GLU A 24 10.87 -15.45 27.48
C GLU A 24 9.86 -14.77 26.54
N LEU A 25 9.14 -15.56 25.74
CA LEU A 25 8.07 -15.06 24.86
C LEU A 25 6.76 -14.96 25.64
N GLN A 26 6.55 -13.82 26.29
CA GLN A 26 5.25 -13.52 26.89
C GLN A 26 4.30 -12.93 25.83
N ALA A 27 3.30 -13.71 25.40
CA ALA A 27 2.36 -13.33 24.34
C ALA A 27 1.68 -11.95 24.60
N VAL A 28 1.32 -11.68 25.84
CA VAL A 28 0.69 -10.40 26.23
C VAL A 28 1.67 -9.23 26.06
N ALA A 29 2.94 -9.41 26.45
CA ALA A 29 3.96 -8.37 26.31
C ALA A 29 4.22 -8.05 24.83
N VAL A 30 4.25 -9.06 23.97
CA VAL A 30 4.39 -8.90 22.51
C VAL A 30 3.23 -8.08 21.93
N LEU A 31 1.99 -8.39 22.32
CA LEU A 31 0.81 -7.64 21.86
C LEU A 31 0.82 -6.18 22.35
N GLN A 32 1.22 -5.95 23.62
CA GLN A 32 1.35 -4.60 24.16
C GLN A 32 2.42 -3.77 23.44
N GLU A 33 3.55 -4.38 23.11
CA GLU A 33 4.61 -3.73 22.34
C GLU A 33 4.17 -3.40 20.92
N ALA A 34 3.53 -4.36 20.23
CA ALA A 34 2.97 -4.15 18.90
C ALA A 34 1.94 -3.01 18.88
N TRP A 35 1.06 -2.95 19.89
CA TRP A 35 0.09 -1.87 20.03
C TRP A 35 0.76 -0.51 20.25
N LYS A 36 1.78 -0.45 21.12
CA LYS A 36 2.53 0.79 21.39
C LYS A 36 3.22 1.33 20.14
N ILE A 37 3.81 0.45 19.33
CA ILE A 37 4.41 0.82 18.04
C ILE A 37 3.34 1.33 17.07
N THR A 38 2.21 0.62 16.98
CA THR A 38 1.10 1.00 16.10
C THR A 38 0.53 2.37 16.47
N ALA A 39 0.21 2.60 17.74
CA ALA A 39 -0.33 3.87 18.23
C ALA A 39 0.62 5.05 17.97
N ARG A 40 1.95 4.82 17.99
CA ARG A 40 2.94 5.86 17.72
C ARG A 40 3.00 6.28 16.26
N ASN A 41 2.84 5.34 15.33
CA ASN A 41 3.04 5.58 13.90
C ASN A 41 1.73 5.73 13.10
N ILE A 42 0.58 5.44 13.70
CA ILE A 42 -0.74 5.48 13.02
C ILE A 42 -1.04 6.83 12.39
N LEU A 43 -0.66 7.95 13.03
CA LEU A 43 -0.91 9.31 12.51
C LEU A 43 -0.12 9.62 11.23
N THR A 44 0.96 8.91 10.96
CA THR A 44 1.75 9.06 9.73
C THR A 44 1.35 8.02 8.68
N PHE A 45 0.93 6.83 9.12
CA PHE A 45 0.57 5.73 8.22
C PHE A 45 -0.87 5.82 7.70
N LEU A 46 -1.84 6.17 8.56
CA LEU A 46 -3.26 6.22 8.20
C LEU A 46 -3.57 7.21 7.07
N PRO A 47 -3.02 8.45 7.05
CA PRO A 47 -3.23 9.36 5.92
C PRO A 47 -2.72 8.79 4.59
N ALA A 48 -1.64 7.99 4.61
CA ALA A 48 -1.11 7.36 3.41
C ALA A 48 -2.03 6.26 2.87
N VAL A 49 -2.63 5.46 3.76
CA VAL A 49 -3.63 4.44 3.39
C VAL A 49 -4.89 5.09 2.82
N ILE A 50 -5.39 6.16 3.47
CA ILE A 50 -6.53 6.93 2.96
C ILE A 50 -6.19 7.55 1.60
N GLY A 51 -4.99 8.12 1.45
CA GLY A 51 -4.53 8.68 0.19
C GLY A 51 -4.48 7.63 -0.94
N LEU A 52 -3.99 6.43 -0.66
CA LEU A 52 -3.99 5.31 -1.62
C LEU A 52 -5.41 4.91 -2.03
N PHE A 53 -6.32 4.79 -1.06
CA PHE A 53 -7.71 4.47 -1.33
C PHE A 53 -8.39 5.53 -2.20
N LEU A 54 -8.18 6.82 -1.90
CA LEU A 54 -8.70 7.91 -2.71
C LEU A 54 -8.11 7.93 -4.12
N ALA A 55 -6.80 7.65 -4.26
CA ALA A 55 -6.15 7.55 -5.55
C ALA A 55 -6.72 6.40 -6.39
N GLN A 56 -7.01 5.24 -5.77
CA GLN A 56 -7.61 4.11 -6.47
C GLN A 56 -9.04 4.43 -6.93
N ILE A 57 -9.86 5.09 -6.10
CA ILE A 57 -11.18 5.57 -6.53
C ILE A 57 -11.04 6.56 -7.69
N ALA A 58 -10.13 7.54 -7.59
CA ALA A 58 -9.95 8.55 -8.63
C ALA A 58 -9.54 7.92 -9.97
N LEU A 59 -8.61 6.95 -9.96
CA LEU A 59 -8.18 6.25 -11.16
C LEU A 59 -9.28 5.35 -11.73
N LEU A 60 -10.06 4.68 -10.89
CA LEU A 60 -11.22 3.91 -11.34
C LEU A 60 -12.27 4.81 -12.02
N LEU A 61 -12.61 5.95 -11.41
CA LEU A 61 -13.56 6.91 -11.98
C LEU A 61 -13.03 7.48 -13.29
N LEU A 62 -11.73 7.78 -13.38
CA LEU A 62 -11.10 8.20 -14.62
C LEU A 62 -11.18 7.11 -15.70
N GLY A 63 -10.89 5.86 -15.34
CA GLY A 63 -11.01 4.72 -16.25
C GLY A 63 -12.43 4.55 -16.78
N LEU A 64 -13.44 4.62 -15.91
CA LEU A 64 -14.84 4.55 -16.30
C LEU A 64 -15.27 5.75 -17.15
N GLN A 65 -14.77 6.95 -16.86
CA GLN A 65 -15.02 8.16 -17.64
C GLN A 65 -14.46 8.02 -19.06
N VAL A 66 -13.27 7.43 -19.22
CA VAL A 66 -12.65 7.19 -20.52
C VAL A 66 -13.40 6.12 -21.31
N GLN A 67 -13.86 5.05 -20.66
CA GLN A 67 -14.53 3.93 -21.34
C GLN A 67 -16.01 4.21 -21.69
N LEU A 68 -16.76 4.86 -20.79
CA LEU A 68 -18.21 5.02 -20.90
C LEU A 68 -18.66 6.47 -21.10
N GLY A 69 -17.75 7.44 -21.02
CA GLY A 69 -18.06 8.87 -21.05
C GLY A 69 -18.77 9.41 -19.80
N ASN A 70 -19.37 8.54 -18.99
CA ASN A 70 -19.97 8.87 -17.69
C ASN A 70 -19.89 7.67 -16.72
N PRO A 71 -19.10 7.75 -15.63
CA PRO A 71 -18.98 6.71 -14.62
C PRO A 71 -20.30 6.33 -13.94
N ALA A 72 -21.26 7.27 -13.86
CA ALA A 72 -22.56 7.03 -13.22
C ALA A 72 -23.32 5.88 -13.89
N VAL A 73 -23.14 5.67 -15.20
CA VAL A 73 -23.77 4.57 -15.94
C VAL A 73 -23.37 3.21 -15.35
N PHE A 74 -22.10 3.05 -14.99
CA PHE A 74 -21.60 1.82 -14.37
C PHE A 74 -22.20 1.62 -12.98
N PHE A 75 -22.16 2.64 -12.12
CA PHE A 75 -22.69 2.54 -10.76
C PHE A 75 -24.20 2.35 -10.73
N ASP A 76 -24.94 3.03 -11.61
CA ASP A 76 -26.38 2.85 -11.75
C ASP A 76 -26.69 1.41 -12.14
N ALA A 77 -25.99 0.84 -13.13
CA ALA A 77 -26.19 -0.55 -13.54
C ALA A 77 -25.92 -1.53 -12.38
N VAL A 78 -24.85 -1.33 -11.61
CA VAL A 78 -24.46 -2.21 -10.50
C VAL A 78 -25.38 -2.06 -9.28
N ILE A 79 -25.71 -0.83 -8.88
CA ILE A 79 -26.48 -0.54 -7.65
C ILE A 79 -27.97 -0.78 -7.86
N THR A 80 -28.52 -0.34 -9.00
CA THR A 80 -29.97 -0.45 -9.27
C THR A 80 -30.37 -1.80 -9.87
N GLY A 81 -29.41 -2.62 -10.28
CA GLY A 81 -29.66 -3.91 -10.92
C GLY A 81 -30.27 -3.79 -12.32
N LYS A 82 -30.10 -2.64 -12.99
CA LYS A 82 -30.37 -2.51 -14.44
C LYS A 82 -29.50 -3.50 -15.23
N GLU A 83 -29.85 -3.74 -16.49
CA GLU A 83 -29.10 -4.65 -17.36
C GLU A 83 -27.61 -4.29 -17.40
N LEU A 84 -26.78 -5.21 -16.91
CA LEU A 84 -25.33 -5.19 -17.09
C LEU A 84 -25.03 -5.64 -18.52
N THR A 85 -24.98 -4.68 -19.44
CA THR A 85 -24.57 -4.95 -20.81
C THR A 85 -23.12 -5.40 -20.86
N GLN A 86 -22.76 -6.14 -21.91
CA GLN A 86 -21.38 -6.59 -22.11
C GLN A 86 -20.38 -5.42 -22.13
N GLU A 87 -20.79 -4.28 -22.69
CA GLU A 87 -19.98 -3.05 -22.74
C GLU A 87 -19.70 -2.49 -21.33
N ILE A 88 -20.72 -2.40 -20.46
CA ILE A 88 -20.56 -1.91 -19.09
C ILE A 88 -19.63 -2.83 -18.29
N VAL A 89 -19.79 -4.14 -18.46
CA VAL A 89 -18.94 -5.13 -17.80
C VAL A 89 -17.48 -5.01 -18.27
N GLN A 90 -17.25 -4.93 -19.59
CA GLN A 90 -15.91 -4.76 -20.15
C GLN A 90 -15.27 -3.44 -19.73
N ALA A 91 -16.03 -2.35 -19.73
CA ALA A 91 -15.56 -1.06 -19.24
C ALA A 91 -15.16 -1.12 -17.76
N GLY A 92 -15.95 -1.79 -16.92
CA GLY A 92 -15.64 -2.00 -15.51
C GLY A 92 -14.34 -2.78 -15.30
N TYR A 93 -14.17 -3.90 -16.02
CA TYR A 93 -12.93 -4.69 -15.97
C TYR A 93 -11.72 -3.88 -16.42
N MET A 94 -11.83 -3.17 -17.54
CA MET A 94 -10.72 -2.39 -18.08
C MET A 94 -10.36 -1.20 -17.19
N ALA A 95 -11.36 -0.50 -16.64
CA ALA A 95 -11.15 0.58 -15.69
C ALA A 95 -10.49 0.09 -14.39
N ASN A 96 -10.90 -1.07 -13.88
CA ASN A 96 -10.29 -1.68 -12.70
C ASN A 96 -8.83 -2.10 -12.97
N PHE A 97 -8.58 -2.78 -14.08
CA PHE A 97 -7.23 -3.17 -14.49
C PHE A 97 -6.28 -1.98 -14.57
N TRP A 98 -6.68 -0.91 -15.27
CA TRP A 98 -5.85 0.28 -15.40
C TRP A 98 -5.68 1.03 -14.09
N SER A 99 -6.72 1.08 -13.26
CA SER A 99 -6.61 1.65 -11.91
C SER A 99 -5.54 0.92 -11.08
N ASP A 100 -5.48 -0.40 -11.15
CA ASP A 100 -4.51 -1.20 -10.41
C ASP A 100 -3.08 -1.04 -10.97
N VAL A 101 -2.92 -1.06 -12.30
CA VAL A 101 -1.61 -0.83 -12.96
C VAL A 101 -1.06 0.55 -12.63
N LEU A 102 -1.89 1.59 -12.73
CA LEU A 102 -1.46 2.98 -12.52
C LEU A 102 -1.26 3.32 -11.03
N SER A 103 -1.95 2.63 -10.12
CA SER A 103 -1.79 2.81 -8.67
C SER A 103 -0.67 1.96 -8.06
N ALA A 104 -0.12 0.98 -8.79
CA ALA A 104 0.98 0.12 -8.34
C ALA A 104 2.16 0.88 -7.68
N PRO A 105 2.65 2.03 -8.20
CA PRO A 105 3.70 2.81 -7.54
C PRO A 105 3.34 3.24 -6.11
N LEU A 106 2.09 3.65 -5.90
CA LEU A 106 1.57 4.08 -4.61
C LEU A 106 1.42 2.89 -3.67
N TYR A 107 0.98 1.74 -4.16
CA TYR A 107 0.93 0.48 -3.40
C TYR A 107 2.31 0.08 -2.86
N VAL A 108 3.35 0.13 -3.70
CA VAL A 108 4.73 -0.13 -3.27
C VAL A 108 5.17 0.90 -2.23
N GLY A 109 4.87 2.18 -2.46
CA GLY A 109 5.17 3.26 -1.52
C GLY A 109 4.55 3.07 -0.14
N VAL A 110 3.25 2.76 -0.07
CA VAL A 110 2.54 2.46 1.18
C VAL A 110 3.08 1.18 1.82
N SER A 111 3.45 0.17 1.05
CA SER A 111 4.07 -1.05 1.55
C SER A 111 5.42 -0.77 2.23
N LEU A 112 6.24 0.13 1.67
CA LEU A 112 7.48 0.58 2.31
C LEU A 112 7.21 1.34 3.62
N MET A 113 6.13 2.10 3.70
CA MET A 113 5.70 2.73 4.96
C MET A 113 5.23 1.67 5.98
N ALA A 114 4.45 0.69 5.54
CA ALA A 114 3.95 -0.40 6.37
C ALA A 114 5.11 -1.24 6.94
N LEU A 115 6.14 -1.54 6.15
CA LEU A 115 7.34 -2.24 6.62
C LEU A 115 8.04 -1.44 7.72
N ASN A 116 8.26 -0.14 7.52
CA ASN A 116 8.84 0.72 8.55
C ASN A 116 7.97 0.74 9.82
N HIS A 117 6.64 0.82 9.65
CA HIS A 117 5.69 0.77 10.75
C HIS A 117 5.80 -0.55 11.54
N ALA A 118 5.85 -1.69 10.85
CA ALA A 118 5.90 -3.02 11.47
C ALA A 118 7.17 -3.23 12.32
N VAL A 119 8.29 -2.63 11.93
CA VAL A 119 9.58 -2.75 12.67
C VAL A 119 9.85 -1.57 13.62
N GLY A 120 8.88 -0.67 13.82
CA GLY A 120 9.01 0.48 14.71
C GLY A 120 9.89 1.62 14.19
N LEU A 121 10.24 1.60 12.90
CA LEU A 121 10.95 2.70 12.23
C LEU A 121 9.99 3.83 11.84
N PRO A 122 10.48 5.08 11.75
CA PRO A 122 9.65 6.21 11.36
C PRO A 122 9.20 6.08 9.90
N SER A 123 7.89 6.14 9.68
CA SER A 123 7.32 6.34 8.34
C SER A 123 7.56 7.78 7.88
N LYS A 124 7.95 7.96 6.62
CA LYS A 124 8.18 9.29 6.01
C LYS A 124 7.37 9.41 4.72
N PRO A 125 6.80 10.58 4.39
CA PRO A 125 6.08 10.78 3.13
C PRO A 125 6.91 10.45 1.88
N GLY A 126 8.23 10.70 1.93
CA GLY A 126 9.15 10.34 0.85
C GLY A 126 9.25 8.83 0.56
N HIS A 127 8.72 7.95 1.42
CA HIS A 127 8.63 6.51 1.13
C HIS A 127 7.57 6.19 0.06
N LEU A 128 6.55 7.04 -0.10
CA LEU A 128 5.51 6.85 -1.12
C LEU A 128 6.09 6.86 -2.54
N ILE A 129 7.03 7.76 -2.80
CA ILE A 129 7.61 7.95 -4.14
C ILE A 129 8.75 6.98 -4.44
N LYS A 130 9.33 6.30 -3.43
CA LYS A 130 10.45 5.37 -3.63
C LYS A 130 10.06 4.12 -4.44
N GLY A 131 8.77 3.79 -4.48
CA GLY A 131 8.25 2.69 -5.28
C GLY A 131 8.20 2.96 -6.78
N PHE A 132 8.16 4.24 -7.19
CA PHE A 132 7.87 4.65 -8.57
C PHE A 132 8.83 4.07 -9.62
N PRO A 133 10.17 4.10 -9.42
CA PRO A 133 11.09 3.55 -10.41
C PRO A 133 10.89 2.06 -10.67
N PHE A 134 10.46 1.29 -9.65
CA PHE A 134 10.29 -0.16 -9.75
C PHE A 134 9.02 -0.56 -10.52
N THR A 135 8.01 0.30 -10.50
CA THR A 135 6.71 0.07 -11.16
C THR A 135 6.62 0.74 -12.53
N LEU A 136 7.53 1.68 -12.84
CA LEU A 136 7.55 2.41 -14.11
C LEU A 136 7.67 1.46 -15.31
N VAL A 137 8.53 0.44 -15.20
CA VAL A 137 8.72 -0.56 -16.26
C VAL A 137 7.44 -1.33 -16.51
N SER A 138 6.73 -1.75 -15.44
CA SER A 138 5.47 -2.48 -15.56
C SER A 138 4.37 -1.62 -16.20
N ILE A 139 4.29 -0.33 -15.84
CA ILE A 139 3.34 0.61 -16.44
C ILE A 139 3.62 0.77 -17.95
N ILE A 140 4.88 1.02 -18.31
CA ILE A 140 5.29 1.20 -19.72
C ILE A 140 5.04 -0.07 -20.53
N THR A 141 5.24 -1.26 -19.95
CA THR A 141 5.06 -2.53 -20.66
C THR A 141 3.58 -2.87 -20.91
N MET A 142 2.68 -2.40 -20.05
CA MET A 142 1.25 -2.68 -20.16
C MET A 142 0.52 -1.69 -21.09
N LEU A 143 1.05 -0.47 -21.25
CA LEU A 143 0.58 0.58 -22.17
C LEU A 143 0.91 0.26 -23.63
#